data_AF-G1P0K5-F1
#
_entry.id   AF-G1P0K5-F1
#
_cell.length_a   1.000
_cell.length_b   1.000
_cell.length_c   1.000
_cell.angle_alpha   90.00
_cell.angle_beta   90.00
_cell.angle_gamma   90.00
#
_symmetry.space_group_name_H-M   'P 1'
#
loop_
_entity.id
_entity.type
_entity.pdbx_description
1 polymer ?
#
loop_
_entity_poly.entity_id
_entity_poly.type
_entity_poly.pdbx_seq_one_letter_code
_entity_poly.pdbx_strand_id
1 'polypeptide(L)'
;MAALQEKKSCSQRMEEFQRYCWNPDTGQMLGRTLSRWVWISLYYVAFYVVMTGLFALCIYSLMCTLDPYTPDYQDQLKSPGVTLRPDVYGEEGLDISYNISDNGTWTDLVHTLHDFLEGYSPAAQEDNINCTSDKVFIQESFGAPNHTKFSCKFTTDMLQNCSGLEDPNFGFEEGKPCFIIKMNRIVRFLPSNRTAPRVDCAFL
;
A
#
# COMPACT_ATOMS: atom_id res chain seq x y z
N MET A 1 15.54 37.69 53.54
CA MET A 1 14.53 38.72 53.25
C MET A 1 13.85 38.34 51.95
N ALA A 2 12.63 37.80 52.02
CA ALA A 2 11.86 37.47 50.84
C ALA A 2 11.36 38.78 50.22
N ALA A 3 11.87 39.13 49.03
CA ALA A 3 11.36 40.27 48.29
C ALA A 3 9.91 39.98 47.89
N LEU A 4 8.97 40.78 48.41
CA LEU A 4 7.60 40.87 47.90
C LEU A 4 7.69 41.17 46.40
N GLN A 5 7.40 40.18 45.55
CA GLN A 5 7.18 40.45 44.13
C GLN A 5 5.87 41.22 44.00
N GLU A 6 5.96 42.53 43.84
CA GLU A 6 4.83 43.35 43.42
C GLU A 6 4.19 42.72 42.16
N LYS A 7 2.85 42.59 42.16
CA LYS A 7 2.11 42.13 41.00
C LYS A 7 2.24 43.17 39.89
N LYS A 8 3.19 42.95 38.97
CA LYS A 8 3.39 43.79 37.78
C LYS A 8 2.07 43.95 37.02
N SER A 9 1.73 45.20 36.67
CA SER A 9 0.56 45.55 35.87
C SER A 9 0.64 44.87 34.49
N CYS A 10 -0.52 44.58 33.88
CA CYS A 10 -0.59 43.97 32.54
C CYS A 10 0.20 44.79 31.49
N SER A 11 0.12 46.12 31.59
CA SER A 11 0.88 47.04 30.75
C SER A 11 2.40 46.91 30.93
N GLN A 12 2.87 46.74 32.17
CA GLN A 12 4.30 46.55 32.46
C GLN A 12 4.81 45.21 31.92
N ARG A 13 3.99 44.14 32.02
CA ARG A 13 4.33 42.84 31.42
C ARG A 13 4.41 42.90 29.90
N MET A 14 3.50 43.64 29.26
CA MET A 14 3.48 43.80 27.82
C MET A 14 4.68 44.61 27.32
N GLU A 15 5.08 45.63 28.07
CA GLU A 15 6.29 46.42 27.79
C GLU A 15 7.57 45.58 27.98
N GLU A 16 7.64 44.75 29.03
CA GLU A 16 8.75 43.81 29.25
C GLU A 16 8.83 42.76 28.13
N PHE A 17 7.68 42.24 27.69
CA PHE A 17 7.61 41.30 26.58
C PHE A 17 8.05 41.95 25.25
N GLN A 18 7.63 43.19 25.00
CA GLN A 18 8.06 43.95 23.82
C GLN A 18 9.58 44.19 23.83
N ARG A 19 10.14 44.60 24.98
CA ARG A 19 11.59 44.78 25.15
C ARG A 19 12.37 43.46 25.09
N TYR A 20 11.77 42.35 25.50
CA TYR A 20 12.34 41.00 25.36
C TYR A 20 12.40 40.56 23.89
N CYS A 21 11.33 40.79 23.12
CA CYS A 21 11.28 40.51 21.69
C CYS A 21 12.30 41.33 20.91
N TRP A 22 12.38 42.63 21.18
CA TRP A 22 13.35 43.53 20.57
C TRP A 22 13.82 44.59 21.56
N ASN A 23 15.11 44.58 21.86
CA ASN A 23 15.74 45.59 22.71
C ASN A 23 16.42 46.66 21.83
N PRO A 24 15.83 47.87 21.68
CA PRO A 24 16.36 48.92 20.81
C PRO A 24 17.70 49.48 21.29
N ASP A 25 18.01 49.40 22.59
CA ASP A 25 19.23 49.98 23.18
C ASP A 25 20.48 49.13 22.90
N THR A 26 20.29 47.82 22.74
CA THR A 26 21.38 46.85 22.54
C THR A 26 21.32 46.12 21.19
N GLY A 27 20.25 46.33 20.41
CA GLY A 27 20.02 45.64 19.14
C GLY A 27 19.85 44.12 19.28
N GLN A 28 19.41 43.65 20.45
CA GLN A 28 19.23 42.23 20.74
C GLN A 28 17.79 41.80 20.45
N MET A 29 17.64 40.66 19.79
CA MET A 29 16.35 40.01 19.51
C MET A 29 16.23 38.77 20.40
N LEU A 30 15.13 38.64 21.15
CA LEU A 30 14.85 37.49 22.03
C LEU A 30 16.03 37.11 22.93
N GLY A 31 16.69 38.12 23.52
CA GLY A 31 17.80 37.95 24.47
C GLY A 31 19.16 37.60 23.88
N ARG A 32 19.35 37.66 22.55
CA ARG A 32 20.67 37.48 21.90
C ARG A 32 20.89 38.50 20.78
N THR A 33 22.15 38.80 20.48
CA THR A 33 22.51 39.61 19.31
C THR A 33 22.22 38.85 18.02
N LEU A 34 21.82 39.54 16.95
CA LEU A 34 21.56 38.93 15.64
C LEU A 34 22.76 38.12 15.11
N SER A 35 23.98 38.58 15.38
CA SER A 35 25.21 37.84 15.03
C SER A 35 25.25 36.46 15.72
N ARG A 36 24.91 36.35 17.01
CA ARG A 36 24.85 35.06 17.71
C ARG A 36 23.76 34.16 17.14
N TRP A 37 22.60 34.72 16.79
CA TRP A 37 21.54 33.96 16.14
C TRP A 37 22.00 33.34 14.83
N VAL A 38 22.69 34.09 13.98
CA VAL A 38 23.25 33.56 12.72
C VAL A 38 24.24 32.43 13.00
N TRP A 39 25.17 32.60 13.94
CA TRP A 39 26.15 31.55 14.29
C TRP A 39 25.50 30.27 14.82
N ILE A 40 24.49 30.40 15.69
CA ILE A 40 23.77 29.25 16.24
C ILE A 40 22.96 28.54 15.14
N SER A 41 22.24 29.31 14.32
CA SER A 41 21.48 28.73 13.20
C SER A 41 22.39 28.02 12.20
N LEU A 42 23.53 28.61 11.84
CA LEU A 42 24.50 27.99 10.95
C LEU A 42 25.07 26.70 11.53
N TYR A 43 25.37 26.68 12.84
CA TYR A 43 25.79 25.47 13.54
C TYR A 43 24.74 24.36 13.45
N TYR A 44 23.47 24.67 13.74
CA TYR A 44 22.39 23.68 13.65
C TYR A 44 22.14 23.22 12.22
N VAL A 45 22.21 24.11 11.23
CA VAL A 45 22.10 23.74 9.82
C VAL A 45 23.22 22.77 9.45
N ALA A 46 24.48 23.08 9.78
CA ALA A 46 25.60 22.19 9.51
C ALA A 46 25.46 20.83 10.22
N PHE A 47 25.04 20.84 11.49
CA PHE A 47 24.77 19.62 12.25
C PHE A 47 23.69 18.76 11.58
N TYR A 48 22.56 19.36 11.20
CA TYR A 48 21.48 18.62 10.55
C TYR A 48 21.86 18.10 9.17
N VAL A 49 22.65 18.85 8.39
CA VAL A 49 23.17 18.36 7.09
C VAL A 49 24.06 17.14 7.28
N VAL A 50 24.93 17.13 8.30
CA VAL A 50 25.76 15.96 8.59
C VAL A 50 24.90 14.79 9.06
N MET A 51 23.93 15.02 9.96
CA MET A 51 23.04 13.96 10.45
C MET A 51 22.17 13.35 9.35
N THR A 52 21.61 14.17 8.46
CA THR A 52 20.83 13.67 7.31
C THR A 52 21.72 12.95 6.32
N GLY A 53 22.96 13.40 6.11
CA GLY A 53 23.96 12.70 5.30
C GLY A 53 24.30 11.31 5.85
N LEU A 54 24.53 11.18 7.16
CA LEU A 54 24.77 9.90 7.81
C LEU A 54 23.54 8.98 7.73
N PHE A 55 22.34 9.52 7.96
CA PHE A 55 21.10 8.76 7.81
C PHE A 55 20.90 8.26 6.37
N ALA A 56 21.10 9.13 5.38
CA ALA A 56 21.02 8.76 3.97
C ALA A 56 22.05 7.68 3.60
N LEU A 57 23.28 7.77 4.14
CA LEU A 57 24.29 6.73 3.97
C LEU A 57 23.85 5.39 4.58
N CYS A 58 23.25 5.40 5.78
CA CYS A 58 22.71 4.18 6.39
C CYS A 58 21.59 3.55 5.53
N ILE A 59 20.66 4.36 5.01
CA ILE A 59 19.61 3.87 4.10
C ILE A 59 20.22 3.36 2.80
N TYR A 60 21.20 4.05 2.23
CA TYR A 60 21.91 3.59 1.03
C TYR A 60 22.58 2.24 1.24
N SER A 61 23.33 2.08 2.33
CA SER A 61 23.95 0.80 2.70
C SER A 61 22.90 -0.30 2.90
N LEU A 62 21.78 0.01 3.55
CA LEU A 62 20.66 -0.94 3.70
C LEU A 62 20.12 -1.37 2.33
N MET A 63 19.84 -0.44 1.41
CA MET A 63 19.33 -0.76 0.09
C MET A 63 20.32 -1.61 -0.74
N CYS A 64 21.63 -1.44 -0.54
CA CYS A 64 22.64 -2.29 -1.17
C CYS A 64 22.67 -3.73 -0.63
N THR A 65 22.16 -3.98 0.58
CA THR A 65 22.10 -5.33 1.16
C THR A 65 20.86 -6.12 0.77
N LEU A 66 19.84 -5.46 0.21
CA LEU A 66 18.57 -6.08 -0.15
C LEU A 66 18.66 -6.76 -1.53
N ASP A 67 18.11 -7.97 -1.63
CA ASP A 67 17.89 -8.65 -2.91
C ASP A 67 16.64 -8.08 -3.61
N PRO A 68 16.73 -7.60 -4.87
CA PRO A 68 15.57 -7.11 -5.61
C PRO A 68 14.53 -8.19 -5.94
N TYR A 69 14.88 -9.48 -5.89
CA TYR A 69 13.97 -10.57 -6.29
C TYR A 69 13.28 -11.26 -5.13
N THR A 70 13.89 -11.31 -3.94
CA THR A 70 13.33 -12.02 -2.80
C THR A 70 13.45 -11.24 -1.49
N PRO A 71 12.36 -11.15 -0.69
CA PRO A 71 12.42 -10.47 0.59
C PRO A 71 13.16 -11.34 1.61
N ASP A 72 13.96 -10.68 2.47
CA ASP A 72 14.76 -11.36 3.50
C ASP A 72 13.90 -12.13 4.51
N TYR A 73 12.78 -11.54 4.94
CA TYR A 73 11.90 -12.09 5.97
C TYR A 73 10.43 -12.04 5.53
N GLN A 74 9.69 -13.10 5.85
CA GLN A 74 8.26 -13.25 5.51
C GLN A 74 7.43 -13.72 6.72
N ASP A 75 7.81 -13.29 7.93
CA ASP A 75 7.27 -13.84 9.18
C ASP A 75 5.77 -13.62 9.37
N GLN A 76 5.22 -12.55 8.81
CA GLN A 76 3.79 -12.21 8.83
C GLN A 76 3.00 -12.86 7.69
N LEU A 77 3.67 -13.51 6.73
CA LEU A 77 3.08 -14.06 5.51
C LEU A 77 3.10 -15.60 5.52
N LYS A 78 2.87 -16.24 6.68
CA LYS A 78 2.87 -17.70 6.81
C LYS A 78 1.75 -18.38 6.03
N SER A 79 0.58 -17.73 5.97
CA SER A 79 -0.57 -18.18 5.20
C SER A 79 -1.04 -17.05 4.28
N PRO A 80 -1.32 -17.33 3.00
CA PRO A 80 -1.85 -16.32 2.11
C PRO A 80 -3.26 -15.90 2.56
N GLY A 81 -3.50 -14.59 2.54
CA GLY A 81 -4.86 -14.06 2.60
C GLY A 81 -5.64 -14.37 1.33
N VAL A 82 -6.96 -14.28 1.43
CA VAL A 82 -7.89 -14.47 0.32
C VAL A 82 -8.75 -13.21 0.21
N THR A 83 -9.01 -12.80 -1.03
CA THR A 83 -9.85 -11.65 -1.37
C THR A 83 -10.92 -12.08 -2.36
N LEU A 84 -12.13 -11.54 -2.25
CA LEU A 84 -13.21 -11.78 -3.20
C LEU A 84 -13.47 -10.55 -4.06
N ARG A 85 -14.02 -10.75 -5.26
CA ARG A 85 -14.56 -9.69 -6.13
C ARG A 85 -15.97 -10.07 -6.59
N PRO A 86 -16.94 -9.12 -6.66
CA PRO A 86 -16.82 -7.69 -6.36
C PRO A 86 -16.68 -7.41 -4.86
N ASP A 87 -15.83 -6.45 -4.48
CA ASP A 87 -15.48 -6.15 -3.09
C ASP A 87 -16.21 -4.90 -2.57
N VAL A 88 -17.49 -5.07 -2.26
CA VAL A 88 -18.28 -4.03 -1.57
C VAL A 88 -18.23 -4.27 -0.07
N TYR A 89 -17.83 -3.24 0.68
CA TYR A 89 -17.66 -3.29 2.12
C TYR A 89 -18.76 -2.49 2.83
N GLY A 90 -19.41 -3.12 3.81
CA GLY A 90 -20.28 -2.47 4.79
C GLY A 90 -19.52 -2.09 6.06
N GLU A 91 -20.22 -1.99 7.20
CA GLU A 91 -19.62 -1.58 8.48
C GLU A 91 -18.73 -2.64 9.11
N GLU A 92 -19.10 -3.93 9.00
CA GLU A 92 -18.42 -5.04 9.69
C GLU A 92 -17.72 -6.02 8.74
N GLY A 93 -17.73 -5.79 7.42
CA GLY A 93 -17.10 -6.69 6.46
C GLY A 93 -17.58 -6.52 5.03
N LEU A 94 -17.35 -7.56 4.22
CA LEU A 94 -17.88 -7.67 2.86
C LEU A 94 -19.39 -7.92 2.95
N ASP A 95 -20.17 -6.99 2.42
CA ASP A 95 -21.64 -7.07 2.38
C ASP A 95 -22.12 -6.68 0.98
N ILE A 96 -22.80 -7.61 0.32
CA ILE A 96 -23.24 -7.49 -1.06
C ILE A 96 -24.72 -7.75 -1.09
N SER A 97 -25.49 -6.67 -1.08
CA SER A 97 -26.94 -6.68 -1.24
C SER A 97 -27.32 -5.99 -2.54
N TYR A 98 -28.07 -6.67 -3.40
CA TYR A 98 -28.58 -6.09 -4.65
C TYR A 98 -30.01 -6.59 -4.91
N ASN A 99 -30.73 -5.90 -5.78
CA ASN A 99 -32.06 -6.29 -6.19
C ASN A 99 -32.04 -6.82 -7.63
N ILE A 100 -32.52 -8.04 -7.83
CA ILE A 100 -32.57 -8.70 -9.14
C ILE A 100 -33.43 -7.90 -10.13
N SER A 101 -34.52 -7.29 -9.66
CA SER A 101 -35.44 -6.54 -10.52
C SER A 101 -34.95 -5.14 -10.90
N ASP A 102 -33.95 -4.59 -10.18
CA ASP A 102 -33.43 -3.26 -10.42
C ASP A 102 -31.98 -3.33 -10.90
N ASN A 103 -31.82 -3.21 -12.22
CA ASN A 103 -30.52 -3.26 -12.88
C ASN A 103 -29.54 -2.23 -12.33
N GLY A 104 -30.02 -1.07 -11.88
CA GLY A 104 -29.14 -0.02 -11.35
C GLY A 104 -28.39 -0.43 -10.07
N THR A 105 -28.86 -1.46 -9.36
CA THR A 105 -28.24 -1.89 -8.09
C THR A 105 -27.02 -2.81 -8.29
N TRP A 106 -26.96 -3.54 -9.40
CA TRP A 106 -25.88 -4.51 -9.67
C TRP A 106 -25.01 -4.14 -10.86
N THR A 107 -25.36 -3.12 -11.65
CA THR A 107 -24.52 -2.63 -12.75
C THR A 107 -23.11 -2.26 -12.30
N ASP A 108 -22.99 -1.61 -11.14
CA ASP A 108 -21.70 -1.22 -10.58
C ASP A 108 -20.87 -2.45 -10.18
N LEU A 109 -21.52 -3.48 -9.62
CA LEU A 109 -20.88 -4.75 -9.27
C LEU A 109 -20.34 -5.45 -10.52
N VAL A 110 -21.14 -5.51 -11.58
CA VAL A 110 -20.75 -6.10 -12.87
C VAL A 110 -19.61 -5.32 -13.52
N HIS A 111 -19.64 -3.98 -13.45
CA HIS A 111 -18.57 -3.14 -13.97
C HIS A 111 -17.24 -3.41 -13.25
N THR A 112 -17.26 -3.51 -11.92
CA THR A 112 -16.03 -3.84 -11.15
C THR A 112 -15.46 -5.21 -11.50
N LEU A 113 -16.31 -6.19 -11.86
CA LEU A 113 -15.87 -7.51 -12.33
C LEU A 113 -15.25 -7.44 -13.72
N HIS A 114 -15.85 -6.71 -14.65
CA HIS A 114 -15.29 -6.49 -16.00
C HIS A 114 -13.94 -5.78 -15.93
N ASP A 115 -13.85 -4.68 -15.18
CA ASP A 115 -12.60 -3.93 -14.98
C ASP A 115 -11.51 -4.83 -14.37
N PHE A 116 -11.89 -5.69 -13.41
CA PHE A 116 -10.98 -6.65 -12.82
C PHE A 116 -10.48 -7.69 -13.84
N LEU A 117 -11.36 -8.17 -14.73
CA LEU A 117 -11.05 -9.19 -15.73
C LEU A 117 -10.34 -8.65 -16.97
N GLU A 118 -10.30 -7.34 -17.20
CA GLU A 118 -9.61 -6.72 -18.35
C GLU A 118 -8.12 -7.15 -18.43
N GLY A 119 -7.44 -7.20 -17.28
CA GLY A 119 -6.05 -7.66 -17.17
C GLY A 119 -5.85 -9.17 -17.39
N TYR A 120 -6.93 -9.93 -17.50
CA TYR A 120 -6.92 -11.38 -17.79
C TYR A 120 -7.35 -11.70 -19.23
N SER A 121 -7.56 -10.69 -20.06
CA SER A 121 -7.85 -10.87 -21.48
C SER A 121 -6.67 -11.55 -22.22
N PRO A 122 -6.93 -12.31 -23.31
CA PRO A 122 -5.87 -12.96 -24.08
C PRO A 122 -4.79 -11.99 -24.59
N ALA A 123 -5.17 -10.75 -24.92
CA ALA A 123 -4.26 -9.70 -25.34
C ALA A 123 -3.36 -9.22 -24.19
N ALA A 124 -3.93 -9.00 -22.98
CA ALA A 124 -3.16 -8.62 -21.81
C ALA A 124 -2.17 -9.72 -21.35
N GLN A 125 -2.40 -10.97 -21.77
CA GLN A 125 -1.58 -12.13 -21.42
C GLN A 125 -0.68 -12.62 -22.55
N GLU A 126 -0.38 -11.79 -23.56
CA GLU A 126 0.45 -12.19 -24.69
C GLU A 126 1.84 -12.69 -24.24
N ASP A 127 2.49 -11.96 -23.33
CA ASP A 127 3.84 -12.21 -22.80
C ASP A 127 3.99 -13.48 -21.95
N ASN A 128 2.88 -14.00 -21.43
CA ASN A 128 2.87 -15.19 -20.57
C ASN A 128 2.96 -16.47 -21.41
N ILE A 129 3.22 -17.62 -20.79
CA ILE A 129 3.30 -18.92 -21.48
C ILE A 129 2.20 -19.88 -21.01
N ASN A 130 1.85 -20.83 -21.86
CA ASN A 130 0.92 -21.90 -21.51
C ASN A 130 1.62 -22.93 -20.63
N CYS A 131 1.27 -22.98 -19.35
CA CYS A 131 1.80 -23.97 -18.42
C CYS A 131 0.94 -25.23 -18.45
N THR A 132 1.46 -26.31 -19.04
CA THR A 132 0.74 -27.60 -19.18
C THR A 132 1.13 -28.64 -18.14
N SER A 133 2.05 -28.30 -17.23
CA SER A 133 2.50 -29.22 -16.19
C SER A 133 1.63 -29.09 -14.95
N ASP A 134 1.00 -30.18 -14.51
CA ASP A 134 0.28 -30.27 -13.22
C ASP A 134 1.22 -30.21 -11.99
N LYS A 135 2.40 -29.62 -12.16
CA LYS A 135 3.47 -29.51 -11.17
C LYS A 135 3.84 -28.05 -10.98
N VAL A 136 4.43 -27.76 -9.83
CA VAL A 136 4.93 -26.42 -9.52
C VAL A 136 5.95 -25.97 -10.58
N PHE A 137 5.72 -24.78 -11.13
CA PHE A 137 6.59 -24.19 -12.15
C PHE A 137 7.81 -23.51 -11.52
N ILE A 138 8.85 -24.30 -11.23
CA ILE A 138 10.11 -23.83 -10.65
C ILE A 138 11.07 -23.43 -11.76
N GLN A 139 11.56 -22.19 -11.72
CA GLN A 139 12.53 -21.64 -12.66
C GLN A 139 13.77 -21.15 -11.91
N GLU A 140 14.93 -21.71 -12.23
CA GLU A 140 16.22 -21.34 -11.64
C GLU A 140 16.90 -20.19 -12.40
N SER A 141 16.72 -20.13 -13.72
CA SER A 141 17.30 -19.10 -14.59
C SER A 141 16.26 -18.11 -15.12
N PHE A 142 16.75 -16.95 -15.55
CA PHE A 142 15.95 -15.90 -16.18
C PHE A 142 15.91 -16.13 -17.69
N GLY A 143 14.88 -16.83 -18.16
CA GLY A 143 14.72 -17.20 -19.57
C GLY A 143 13.79 -16.28 -20.38
N ALA A 144 13.03 -15.41 -19.72
CA ALA A 144 12.07 -14.53 -20.37
C ALA A 144 12.71 -13.19 -20.81
N PRO A 145 12.05 -12.43 -21.70
CA PRO A 145 12.54 -11.12 -22.12
C PRO A 145 12.89 -10.21 -20.94
N ASN A 146 13.86 -9.31 -21.14
CA ASN A 146 14.36 -8.40 -20.10
C ASN A 146 14.91 -9.08 -18.84
N HIS A 147 15.49 -10.28 -18.97
CA HIS A 147 16.07 -11.02 -17.84
C HIS A 147 15.05 -11.30 -16.74
N THR A 148 13.85 -11.72 -17.15
CA THR A 148 12.75 -12.09 -16.24
C THR A 148 12.49 -13.60 -16.27
N LYS A 149 11.56 -14.04 -15.43
CA LYS A 149 11.05 -15.43 -15.43
C LYS A 149 9.72 -15.47 -16.15
N PHE A 150 9.41 -16.59 -16.79
CA PHE A 150 8.12 -16.77 -17.45
C PHE A 150 6.99 -16.89 -16.41
N SER A 151 5.80 -16.45 -16.79
CA SER A 151 4.58 -16.59 -15.98
C SER A 151 3.52 -17.40 -16.74
N CYS A 152 2.68 -18.11 -16.00
CA CYS A 152 1.63 -18.94 -16.57
C CYS A 152 0.41 -18.11 -16.97
N LYS A 153 -0.16 -18.39 -18.16
CA LYS A 153 -1.43 -17.79 -18.58
C LYS A 153 -2.59 -18.24 -17.69
N PHE A 154 -3.49 -17.31 -17.41
CA PHE A 154 -4.80 -17.53 -16.79
C PHE A 154 -5.81 -16.61 -17.48
N THR A 155 -6.47 -17.11 -18.51
CA THR A 155 -7.35 -16.29 -19.35
C THR A 155 -8.79 -16.28 -18.82
N THR A 156 -9.57 -15.25 -19.16
CA THR A 156 -10.95 -15.09 -18.68
C THR A 156 -11.85 -16.28 -19.00
N ASP A 157 -11.65 -16.94 -20.14
CA ASP A 157 -12.39 -18.14 -20.56
C ASP A 157 -12.24 -19.33 -19.60
N MET A 158 -11.15 -19.37 -18.80
CA MET A 158 -10.97 -20.40 -17.77
C MET A 158 -12.02 -20.33 -16.66
N LEU A 159 -12.66 -19.16 -16.47
CA LEU A 159 -13.78 -18.98 -15.52
C LEU A 159 -15.14 -19.43 -16.09
N GLN A 160 -15.17 -19.91 -17.34
CA GLN A 160 -16.35 -20.46 -18.00
C GLN A 160 -17.53 -19.48 -17.95
N ASN A 161 -18.69 -19.90 -17.42
CA ASN A 161 -19.90 -19.09 -17.34
C ASN A 161 -19.68 -17.75 -16.59
N CYS A 162 -18.72 -17.70 -15.67
CA CYS A 162 -18.39 -16.49 -14.90
C CYS A 162 -17.31 -15.61 -15.57
N SER A 163 -17.04 -15.81 -16.85
CA SER A 163 -16.01 -15.08 -17.60
C SER A 163 -16.46 -13.72 -18.13
N GLY A 164 -17.76 -13.44 -18.15
CA GLY A 164 -18.31 -12.24 -18.80
C GLY A 164 -18.48 -12.37 -20.32
N LEU A 165 -18.10 -13.50 -20.93
CA LEU A 165 -18.17 -13.73 -22.38
C LEU A 165 -19.54 -14.23 -22.84
N GLU A 166 -20.05 -15.28 -22.16
CA GLU A 166 -21.38 -15.82 -22.44
C GLU A 166 -22.47 -15.03 -21.70
N ASP A 167 -22.21 -14.72 -20.43
CA ASP A 167 -23.06 -13.90 -19.58
C ASP A 167 -22.32 -12.64 -19.13
N PRO A 168 -22.63 -11.46 -19.72
CA PRO A 168 -21.98 -10.21 -19.35
C PRO A 168 -22.39 -9.72 -17.95
N ASN A 169 -23.46 -10.28 -17.37
CA ASN A 169 -24.00 -9.89 -16.08
C ASN A 169 -23.54 -10.82 -14.95
N PHE A 170 -22.62 -11.77 -15.19
CA PHE A 170 -22.03 -12.65 -14.17
C PHE A 170 -23.06 -13.32 -13.23
N GLY A 171 -24.22 -13.71 -13.75
CA GLY A 171 -25.31 -14.37 -13.03
C GLY A 171 -26.12 -13.48 -12.09
N PHE A 172 -25.84 -12.16 -12.04
CA PHE A 172 -26.57 -11.22 -11.18
C PHE A 172 -28.06 -11.11 -11.58
N GLU A 173 -28.35 -11.09 -12.88
CA GLU A 173 -29.72 -11.04 -13.42
C GLU A 173 -30.54 -12.30 -13.12
N GLU A 174 -29.91 -13.46 -13.04
CA GLU A 174 -30.58 -14.73 -12.71
C GLU A 174 -30.73 -14.96 -11.20
N GLY A 175 -30.19 -14.07 -10.36
CA GLY A 175 -30.12 -14.25 -8.91
C GLY A 175 -29.11 -15.32 -8.47
N LYS A 176 -28.15 -15.67 -9.33
CA LYS A 176 -27.07 -16.62 -9.07
C LYS A 176 -25.72 -15.97 -9.38
N PRO A 177 -25.29 -14.99 -8.57
CA PRO A 177 -24.12 -14.18 -8.87
C PRO A 177 -22.83 -15.00 -8.78
N CYS A 178 -21.89 -14.69 -9.67
CA CYS A 178 -20.53 -15.21 -9.63
C CYS A 178 -19.64 -14.35 -8.74
N PHE A 179 -18.86 -14.99 -7.87
CA PHE A 179 -17.82 -14.34 -7.07
C PHE A 179 -16.45 -14.86 -7.46
N ILE A 180 -15.51 -13.96 -7.71
CA ILE A 180 -14.13 -14.33 -8.04
C ILE A 180 -13.30 -14.34 -6.77
N ILE A 181 -12.77 -15.50 -6.42
CA ILE A 181 -11.93 -15.69 -5.23
C ILE A 181 -10.47 -15.69 -5.67
N LYS A 182 -9.70 -14.73 -5.15
CA LYS A 182 -8.28 -14.53 -5.46
C LYS A 182 -7.43 -14.76 -4.22
N MET A 183 -6.44 -15.64 -4.34
CA MET A 183 -5.41 -15.86 -3.32
C MET A 183 -4.30 -14.79 -3.40
N ASN A 184 -3.78 -14.34 -2.25
CA ASN A 184 -2.65 -13.42 -2.22
C ASN A 184 -1.34 -14.14 -2.58
N ARG A 185 -0.58 -13.54 -3.51
CA ARG A 185 0.71 -14.07 -3.96
C ARG A 185 1.79 -13.84 -2.89
N ILE A 186 2.61 -14.86 -2.64
CA ILE A 186 3.74 -14.81 -1.72
C ILE A 186 4.98 -15.39 -2.44
N VAL A 187 6.12 -14.70 -2.34
CA VAL A 187 7.35 -15.08 -3.04
C VAL A 187 7.89 -16.40 -2.49
N ARG A 188 8.10 -17.39 -3.37
CA ARG A 188 8.53 -18.77 -3.03
C ARG A 188 7.55 -19.56 -2.15
N PHE A 189 6.29 -19.16 -2.09
CA PHE A 189 5.26 -19.91 -1.37
C PHE A 189 4.82 -21.15 -2.15
N LEU A 190 4.69 -22.27 -1.44
CA LEU A 190 4.25 -23.56 -1.97
C LEU A 190 3.00 -24.02 -1.18
N PRO A 191 1.80 -23.98 -1.78
CA PRO A 191 0.55 -24.26 -1.04
C PRO A 191 0.43 -25.72 -0.58
N SER A 192 0.80 -26.68 -1.42
CA SER A 192 0.88 -28.11 -1.10
C SER A 192 1.57 -28.87 -2.23
N ASN A 193 2.28 -29.95 -1.91
CA ASN A 193 2.99 -30.77 -2.92
C ASN A 193 2.12 -31.90 -3.51
N ARG A 194 0.91 -32.12 -2.99
CA ARG A 194 0.08 -33.30 -3.37
C ARG A 194 -1.15 -32.95 -4.20
N THR A 195 -1.78 -31.81 -3.94
CA THR A 195 -3.04 -31.43 -4.58
C THR A 195 -3.09 -29.92 -4.78
N ALA A 196 -3.68 -29.48 -5.89
CA ALA A 196 -4.02 -28.08 -6.07
C ALA A 196 -5.01 -27.64 -4.96
N PRO A 197 -4.81 -26.44 -4.36
CA PRO A 197 -5.75 -25.91 -3.38
C PRO A 197 -7.12 -25.71 -4.03
N ARG A 198 -8.18 -26.02 -3.28
CA ARG A 198 -9.57 -25.89 -3.73
C ARG A 198 -10.30 -24.87 -2.88
N VAL A 199 -11.26 -24.22 -3.52
CA VAL A 199 -12.17 -23.29 -2.87
C VAL A 199 -13.46 -24.04 -2.54
N ASP A 200 -13.97 -23.85 -1.32
CA ASP A 200 -15.24 -24.40 -0.87
C ASP A 200 -16.04 -23.27 -0.20
N CYS A 201 -17.27 -23.06 -0.67
CA CYS A 201 -18.15 -21.99 -0.22
C CYS A 201 -19.41 -22.62 0.37
N ALA A 202 -19.55 -22.53 1.69
CA ALA A 202 -20.69 -23.07 2.42
C ALA A 202 -21.23 -22.04 3.42
N PHE A 203 -22.51 -22.17 3.76
CA PHE A 203 -23.07 -21.43 4.89
C PHE A 203 -22.46 -21.96 6.19
N LEU A 204 -22.13 -21.03 7.10
CA LEU A 204 -21.53 -21.34 8.40
C LEU A 204 -22.60 -21.64 9.46
#